data_AF-A0A239DAB0-F1
#
_entry.id   AF-A0A239DAB0-F1
#
_cell.length_a   1.000
_cell.length_b   1.000
_cell.length_c   1.000
_cell.angle_alpha   90.00
_cell.angle_beta   90.00
_cell.angle_gamma   90.00
#
_symmetry.space_group_name_H-M   'P 1'
#
loop_
_entity.id
_entity.type
_entity.pdbx_description
1 polymer ?
#
loop_
_entity_poly.entity_id
_entity_poly.type
_entity_poly.pdbx_seq_one_letter_code
_entity_poly.pdbx_strand_id
1 'polypeptide(L)'
;MSAPAAMEEDAIEIHPETPNVYFKTQRVKGEDTKPLMKSLPYVIEDDFYVGRQPHLVLEPDVGFTYMDEEGKLIVHSKSIAMHFHHLMIAEGIGIDPDKYIIVQKPTGATLLR
;
A
#
# COMPACT_ATOMS: atom_id res chain seq x y z
N MET A 1 0.83 14.31 -12.01
CA MET A 1 -0.48 13.66 -12.20
C MET A 1 -1.16 13.57 -10.84
N SER A 2 -2.38 14.10 -10.68
CA SER A 2 -3.17 14.05 -9.44
C SER A 2 -4.19 12.91 -9.49
N ALA A 3 -4.76 12.52 -8.35
CA ALA A 3 -5.82 11.51 -8.31
C ALA A 3 -7.03 11.92 -9.18
N PRO A 4 -7.61 13.14 -9.06
CA PRO A 4 -8.71 13.57 -9.94
C PRO A 4 -8.38 13.46 -11.43
N ALA A 5 -7.19 13.88 -11.85
CA ALA A 5 -6.78 13.80 -13.25
C ALA A 5 -6.67 12.36 -13.78
N ALA A 6 -6.35 11.38 -12.92
CA ALA A 6 -6.33 9.97 -13.31
C ALA A 6 -7.74 9.33 -13.32
N MET A 7 -8.73 9.97 -12.70
CA MET A 7 -10.10 9.48 -12.59
C MET A 7 -11.04 10.02 -13.68
N GLU A 8 -10.59 10.99 -14.49
CA GLU A 8 -11.35 11.51 -15.62
C GLU A 8 -11.74 10.40 -16.60
N GLU A 9 -12.92 10.51 -17.22
CA GLU A 9 -13.48 9.45 -18.06
C GLU A 9 -12.65 9.15 -19.31
N ASP A 10 -11.91 10.15 -19.80
CA ASP A 10 -11.02 10.06 -20.97
C ASP A 10 -9.54 9.87 -20.60
N ALA A 11 -9.25 9.66 -19.31
CA ALA A 11 -7.88 9.40 -18.86
C ALA A 11 -7.37 8.08 -19.45
N ILE A 12 -6.18 8.13 -20.05
CA ILE A 12 -5.51 6.93 -20.54
C ILE A 12 -5.27 5.96 -19.38
N GLU A 13 -5.54 4.67 -19.61
CA GLU A 13 -5.26 3.62 -18.64
C GLU A 13 -3.75 3.54 -18.35
N ILE A 14 -3.38 3.70 -17.07
CA ILE A 14 -1.98 3.54 -16.61
C ILE A 14 -1.55 2.08 -16.75
N HIS A 15 -2.46 1.16 -16.44
CA HIS A 15 -2.31 -0.27 -16.61
C HIS A 15 -3.33 -0.72 -17.67
N PRO A 16 -2.88 -1.11 -18.89
CA PRO A 16 -3.80 -1.53 -19.94
C PRO A 16 -4.77 -2.61 -19.45
N GLU A 17 -6.02 -2.54 -19.89
CA GLU A 17 -7.12 -3.43 -19.51
C GLU A 17 -7.59 -3.28 -18.05
N THR A 18 -7.00 -2.34 -17.30
CA THR A 18 -7.38 -2.02 -15.92
C THR A 18 -7.75 -0.54 -15.81
N PRO A 19 -9.00 -0.21 -15.46
CA PRO A 19 -9.41 1.17 -15.31
C PRO A 19 -8.63 1.85 -14.17
N ASN A 20 -8.30 3.12 -14.34
CA ASN A 20 -7.58 3.90 -13.32
C ASN A 20 -8.32 3.93 -11.97
N VAL A 21 -9.67 3.89 -11.98
CA VAL A 21 -10.49 3.62 -10.78
C VAL A 21 -10.65 2.12 -10.60
N TYR A 22 -9.63 1.49 -10.00
CA TYR A 22 -9.54 0.02 -9.87
C TYR A 22 -10.29 -0.55 -8.65
N PHE A 23 -10.77 0.30 -7.73
CA PHE A 23 -11.45 -0.14 -6.52
C PHE A 23 -12.54 0.86 -6.07
N LYS A 24 -13.70 0.34 -5.67
CA LYS A 24 -14.80 1.11 -5.06
C LYS A 24 -15.32 0.36 -3.83
N THR A 25 -15.58 1.06 -2.75
CA THR A 25 -16.18 0.51 -1.52
C THR A 25 -17.36 1.35 -1.07
N GLN A 26 -18.28 0.75 -0.32
CA GLN A 26 -19.47 1.42 0.21
C GLN A 26 -19.53 1.28 1.73
N ARG A 27 -20.14 2.27 2.39
CA ARG A 27 -20.42 2.23 3.83
C ARG A 27 -21.90 2.47 4.07
N VAL A 28 -22.67 1.38 4.19
CA VAL A 28 -24.12 1.41 4.43
C VAL A 28 -24.39 1.08 5.89
N LYS A 29 -24.87 2.06 6.66
CA LYS A 29 -25.21 1.89 8.08
C LYS A 29 -26.48 2.67 8.42
N GLY A 30 -27.52 1.96 8.87
CA GLY A 30 -28.81 2.54 9.19
C GLY A 30 -29.68 2.82 7.95
N GLU A 31 -30.67 3.68 8.13
CA GLU A 31 -31.61 4.10 7.08
C GLU A 31 -30.99 5.11 6.09
N ASP A 32 -31.72 5.43 5.02
CA ASP A 32 -31.32 6.46 4.06
C ASP A 32 -31.07 7.80 4.79
N THR A 33 -29.88 8.35 4.61
CA THR A 33 -29.48 9.62 5.23
C THR A 33 -30.00 10.83 4.48
N LYS A 34 -30.41 10.69 3.20
CA LYS A 34 -30.85 11.82 2.37
C LYS A 34 -32.07 12.56 2.93
N PRO A 35 -33.11 11.91 3.50
CA PRO A 35 -34.19 12.60 4.19
C PRO A 35 -33.72 13.32 5.46
N LEU A 36 -32.80 12.73 6.22
CA LEU A 36 -32.29 13.31 7.47
C LEU A 36 -31.58 14.64 7.24
N MET A 37 -30.74 14.73 6.19
CA MET A 37 -30.03 15.98 5.84
C MET A 37 -30.98 17.14 5.50
N LYS A 38 -32.26 16.86 5.16
CA LYS A 38 -33.27 17.89 4.92
C LYS A 38 -34.04 18.31 6.17
N SER A 39 -34.14 17.44 7.17
CA SER A 39 -34.97 17.66 8.36
C SER A 39 -34.19 18.09 9.60
N LEU A 40 -32.88 17.84 9.63
CA LEU A 40 -32.05 18.15 10.79
C LEU A 40 -31.84 19.66 10.97
N PRO A 41 -31.76 20.15 12.22
CA PRO A 41 -31.65 21.58 12.50
C PRO A 41 -30.30 22.19 12.09
N TYR A 42 -29.25 21.37 11.98
CA TYR A 42 -27.90 21.79 11.64
C TYR A 42 -27.26 20.78 10.70
N VAL A 43 -26.68 21.25 9.60
CA VAL A 43 -25.94 20.47 8.61
C VAL A 43 -24.68 21.26 8.24
N ILE A 44 -23.53 20.60 8.24
CA ILE A 44 -22.23 21.18 7.86
C ILE A 44 -21.65 20.30 6.76
N GLU A 45 -21.13 20.94 5.73
CA GLU A 45 -20.46 20.32 4.58
C GLU A 45 -19.21 21.14 4.28
N ASP A 46 -18.09 20.46 4.01
CA ASP A 46 -16.80 21.09 3.73
C ASP A 46 -15.89 20.10 2.98
N ASP A 47 -14.91 20.62 2.24
CA ASP A 47 -13.97 19.88 1.42
C ASP A 47 -12.58 19.83 2.09
N PHE A 48 -12.09 18.63 2.38
CA PHE A 48 -10.81 18.44 3.05
C PHE A 48 -9.80 17.70 2.16
N TYR A 49 -8.53 18.09 2.25
CA TYR A 49 -7.43 17.40 1.56
C TYR A 49 -6.26 17.14 2.51
N VAL A 50 -5.75 15.91 2.49
CA VAL A 50 -4.50 15.51 3.15
C VAL A 50 -3.55 15.02 2.05
N GLY A 51 -2.34 15.58 2.05
CA GLY A 51 -1.36 15.34 0.98
C GLY A 51 -0.53 14.06 1.16
N ARG A 52 0.51 13.96 0.33
CA ARG A 52 1.49 12.86 0.37
C ARG A 52 2.56 13.16 1.41
N GLN A 53 2.33 12.72 2.65
CA GLN A 53 3.31 12.86 3.72
C GLN A 53 4.48 11.88 3.53
N PRO A 54 5.74 12.34 3.49
CA PRO A 54 6.89 11.45 3.46
C PRO A 54 7.15 10.83 4.84
N HIS A 55 7.57 9.56 4.88
CA HIS A 55 7.83 8.84 6.13
C HIS A 55 9.04 9.35 6.91
N LEU A 56 10.05 9.89 6.21
CA LEU A 56 11.24 10.60 6.76
C LEU A 56 11.95 9.94 7.95
N VAL A 57 12.11 8.62 7.92
CA VAL A 57 12.97 7.94 8.90
C VAL A 57 14.44 8.36 8.74
N LEU A 58 15.18 8.43 9.85
CA LEU A 58 16.59 8.83 9.84
C LEU A 58 17.48 7.80 9.15
N GLU A 59 17.18 6.51 9.33
CA GLU A 59 17.87 5.44 8.62
C GLU A 59 17.21 5.22 7.25
N PRO A 60 17.89 5.50 6.12
CA PRO A 60 17.34 5.21 4.79
C PRO A 60 17.10 3.71 4.59
N ASP A 61 16.36 3.34 3.55
CA ASP A 61 16.13 1.92 3.29
C ASP A 61 17.43 1.20 2.94
N VAL A 62 17.63 0.00 3.50
CA VAL A 62 18.88 -0.75 3.35
C VAL A 62 18.65 -2.26 3.39
N GLY A 63 19.22 -2.95 2.41
CA GLY A 63 19.09 -4.40 2.20
C GLY A 63 20.43 -5.02 1.81
N PHE A 64 20.64 -6.29 2.15
CA PHE A 64 21.66 -7.11 1.50
C PHE A 64 21.16 -8.55 1.36
N THR A 65 21.74 -9.29 0.42
CA THR A 65 21.34 -10.66 0.11
C THR A 65 22.56 -11.52 -0.17
N TYR A 66 22.47 -12.81 0.11
CA TYR A 66 23.46 -13.81 -0.28
C TYR A 66 22.81 -15.17 -0.47
N MET A 67 23.47 -16.04 -1.24
CA MET A 67 23.15 -17.46 -1.29
C MET A 67 23.92 -18.17 -0.17
N ASP A 68 23.25 -19.01 0.61
CA ASP A 68 23.93 -19.85 1.60
C ASP A 68 24.49 -21.15 0.97
N GLU A 69 25.15 -21.96 1.79
CA GLU A 69 25.74 -23.23 1.37
C GLU A 69 24.70 -24.29 0.95
N GLU A 70 23.45 -24.15 1.39
CA GLU A 70 22.32 -25.03 1.03
C GLU A 70 21.60 -24.54 -0.23
N GLY A 71 22.06 -23.43 -0.83
CA GLY A 71 21.46 -22.83 -2.02
C GLY A 71 20.16 -22.07 -1.75
N LYS A 72 19.93 -21.63 -0.50
CA LYS A 72 18.83 -20.74 -0.14
C LYS A 72 19.24 -19.29 -0.38
N LEU A 73 18.30 -18.48 -0.88
CA LEU A 73 18.46 -17.04 -0.99
C LEU A 73 18.07 -16.39 0.34
N ILE A 74 19.05 -15.82 1.02
CA ILE A 74 18.86 -15.13 2.30
C ILE A 74 18.83 -13.62 2.06
N VAL A 75 17.70 -12.98 2.38
CA VAL A 75 17.49 -11.54 2.22
C VAL A 75 17.37 -10.86 3.58
N HIS A 76 18.35 -10.04 3.92
CA HIS A 76 18.34 -9.20 5.11
C HIS A 76 17.87 -7.79 4.77
N SER A 77 16.69 -7.39 5.26
CA SER A 77 16.07 -6.10 4.92
C SER A 77 15.45 -5.41 6.14
N LYS A 78 14.82 -4.25 5.91
CA LYS A 78 13.98 -3.53 6.88
C LYS A 78 12.52 -4.00 6.87
N SER A 79 12.23 -5.16 6.27
CA SER A 79 10.88 -5.73 6.20
C SER A 79 10.20 -5.79 7.58
N ILE A 80 8.94 -5.34 7.65
CA ILE A 80 8.09 -5.45 8.85
C ILE A 80 7.10 -6.63 8.78
N ALA A 81 7.08 -7.36 7.66
CA ALA A 81 6.13 -8.43 7.40
C ALA A 81 6.79 -9.56 6.57
N MET A 82 7.77 -10.26 7.16
CA MET A 82 8.64 -11.22 6.46
C MET A 82 7.86 -12.28 5.69
N HIS A 83 6.89 -12.95 6.33
CA HIS A 83 6.09 -13.97 5.67
C HIS A 83 5.18 -13.40 4.57
N PHE A 84 4.71 -12.16 4.72
CA PHE A 84 3.90 -11.51 3.69
C PHE A 84 4.73 -11.14 2.47
N HIS A 85 5.89 -10.50 2.69
CA HIS A 85 6.81 -10.17 1.60
C HIS A 85 7.34 -11.42 0.91
N HIS A 86 7.55 -12.53 1.64
CA HIS A 86 7.89 -13.82 1.05
C HIS A 86 6.85 -14.20 -0.02
N LEU A 87 5.57 -14.26 0.35
CA LEU A 87 4.48 -14.62 -0.57
C LEU A 87 4.34 -13.66 -1.75
N MET A 88 4.71 -12.39 -1.59
CA MET A 88 4.60 -11.40 -2.66
C MET A 88 5.68 -11.53 -3.75
N ILE A 89 6.87 -12.03 -3.41
CA ILE A 89 8.05 -11.87 -4.29
C ILE A 89 8.72 -13.18 -4.71
N ALA A 90 8.59 -14.27 -3.95
CA ALA A 90 9.30 -15.53 -4.23
C ALA A 90 9.08 -16.02 -5.68
N GLU A 91 7.82 -16.07 -6.12
CA GLU A 91 7.46 -16.44 -7.49
C GLU A 91 7.98 -15.42 -8.52
N GLY A 92 7.84 -14.13 -8.23
CA GLY A 92 8.27 -13.05 -9.14
C GLY A 92 9.78 -13.04 -9.42
N ILE A 93 10.60 -13.53 -8.47
CA ILE A 93 12.05 -13.68 -8.64
C ILE A 93 12.47 -15.10 -9.06
N GLY A 94 11.51 -16.02 -9.21
CA GLY A 94 11.75 -17.39 -9.66
C GLY A 94 12.47 -18.29 -8.65
N ILE A 95 12.37 -18.01 -7.35
CA ILE A 95 12.94 -18.83 -6.28
C ILE A 95 11.85 -19.68 -5.65
N ASP A 96 12.13 -20.97 -5.48
CA ASP A 96 11.28 -21.87 -4.69
C ASP A 96 11.04 -21.26 -3.29
N PRO A 97 9.78 -21.07 -2.86
CA PRO A 97 9.46 -20.51 -1.55
C PRO A 97 10.24 -21.16 -0.39
N ASP A 98 10.44 -22.48 -0.42
CA ASP A 98 11.17 -23.17 0.66
C ASP A 98 12.67 -22.82 0.71
N LYS A 99 13.19 -22.22 -0.37
CA LYS A 99 14.56 -21.71 -0.50
C LYS A 99 14.66 -20.19 -0.34
N TYR A 100 13.57 -19.51 -0.03
CA TYR A 100 13.53 -18.06 0.11
C TYR A 100 13.36 -17.63 1.56
N ILE A 101 14.39 -17.01 2.14
CA ILE A 101 14.41 -16.63 3.56
C ILE A 101 14.54 -15.13 3.69
N ILE A 102 13.59 -14.49 4.36
CA ILE A 102 13.65 -13.07 4.70
C ILE A 102 13.95 -12.91 6.19
N VAL A 103 15.02 -12.19 6.49
CA VAL A 103 15.43 -11.83 7.85
C VAL A 103 15.25 -10.33 8.04
N GLN A 104 14.55 -9.94 9.10
CA GLN A 104 14.47 -8.55 9.53
C GLN A 104 15.77 -8.17 10.26
N LYS A 105 16.44 -7.11 9.81
CA LYS A 105 17.57 -6.51 10.54
C LYS A 105 17.06 -5.62 11.68
N PRO A 106 17.87 -5.36 12.72
CA PRO A 106 17.65 -4.19 13.58
C PRO A 106 17.43 -2.96 12.68
N THR A 107 16.26 -2.33 12.83
CA THR A 107 15.73 -1.36 11.89
C THR A 107 15.51 -0.03 12.61
N GLY A 108 16.13 1.04 12.12
CA GLY A 108 15.94 2.43 12.53
C GLY A 108 14.61 3.02 12.04
N ALA A 109 13.52 2.30 12.31
CA ALA A 109 12.14 2.59 11.92
C ALA A 109 11.82 2.51 10.42
N THR A 110 10.53 2.41 10.14
CA THR A 110 9.93 2.53 8.79
C THR A 110 8.90 3.66 8.70
N LEU A 111 8.36 4.12 9.85
CA LEU A 111 7.41 5.23 9.99
C LEU A 111 7.84 6.12 11.17
N LEU A 112 7.75 7.45 11.01
CA LEU A 112 7.72 8.38 12.13
C LEU A 112 6.31 8.34 12.76
N ARG A 113 6.23 8.13 14.07
CA ARG A 113 4.99 8.32 14.84
C ARG A 113 5.12 9.58 15.70
#